data_AF-A0A5M8P384-F1
#
_entry.id   AF-A0A5M8P384-F1
#
_cell.length_a   1.000
_cell.length_b   1.000
_cell.length_c   1.000
_cell.angle_alpha   90.00
_cell.angle_beta   90.00
_cell.angle_gamma   90.00
#
_symmetry.space_group_name_H-M   'P 1'
#
loop_
_entity.id
_entity.type
_entity.pdbx_description
1 polymer ?
#
loop_
_entity_poly.entity_id
_entity_poly.type
_entity_poly.pdbx_seq_one_letter_code
_entity_poly.pdbx_strand_id
1 'polypeptide(L)'
;MSLQKKFNKLHQEIVDALCRIEEFPEGLLPHTVYVEEGGDDSQECGNSVYNLYNLIKIRKDGSCILEHPKTGKEEERQLNKIITDWLIVVWDYYLDLSGTKEPEPTEKELAVFLYPVESFERNATDEEIISGWEDGSVEKLTPDEFAAMINDEGFNGSADWVRFIETEV
;
A
#
# COMPACT_ATOMS: atom_id res chain seq x y z
N MET A 1 -2.66 8.30 -12.53
CA MET A 1 -2.28 6.88 -12.70
C MET A 1 -3.52 6.11 -13.13
N SER A 2 -3.46 5.23 -14.14
CA SER A 2 -4.64 4.43 -14.54
C SER A 2 -4.99 3.40 -13.46
N LEU A 3 -6.27 2.98 -13.41
CA LEU A 3 -6.73 1.95 -12.47
C LEU A 3 -5.93 0.65 -12.61
N GLN A 4 -5.65 0.21 -13.84
CA GLN A 4 -4.83 -0.97 -14.08
C GLN A 4 -3.42 -0.86 -13.47
N LYS A 5 -2.79 0.31 -13.57
CA LYS A 5 -1.46 0.53 -12.99
C LYS A 5 -1.51 0.48 -11.46
N LYS A 6 -2.55 1.05 -10.85
CA LYS A 6 -2.76 0.98 -9.40
C LYS A 6 -2.94 -0.47 -8.93
N PHE A 7 -3.80 -1.23 -9.63
CA PHE A 7 -4.02 -2.64 -9.33
C PHE A 7 -2.73 -3.48 -9.45
N ASN A 8 -2.00 -3.34 -10.55
CA ASN A 8 -0.75 -4.07 -10.75
C ASN A 8 0.32 -3.72 -9.70
N LYS A 9 0.35 -2.45 -9.26
CA LYS A 9 1.25 -1.99 -8.20
C LYS A 9 0.90 -2.67 -6.88
N LEU A 10 -0.38 -2.62 -6.45
CA LEU A 10 -0.84 -3.26 -5.22
C LEU A 10 -0.58 -4.78 -5.24
N HIS A 11 -0.90 -5.42 -6.36
CA HIS A 11 -0.66 -6.86 -6.53
C HIS A 11 0.82 -7.21 -6.31
N GLN A 12 1.74 -6.44 -6.88
CA GLN A 12 3.18 -6.65 -6.71
C GLN A 12 3.64 -6.36 -5.28
N GLU A 13 3.10 -5.35 -4.62
CA GLU A 13 3.43 -5.02 -3.21
C GLU A 13 3.10 -6.19 -2.27
N ILE A 14 1.96 -6.86 -2.48
CA ILE A 14 1.58 -8.05 -1.70
C ILE A 14 2.51 -9.22 -2.00
N VAL A 15 2.85 -9.46 -3.27
CA VAL A 15 3.84 -10.49 -3.67
C VAL A 15 5.18 -10.24 -2.98
N ASP A 16 5.67 -9.00 -3.00
CA ASP A 16 6.94 -8.61 -2.39
C ASP A 16 6.89 -8.75 -0.86
N ALA A 17 5.75 -8.46 -0.22
CA ALA A 17 5.54 -8.68 1.21
C ALA A 17 5.66 -10.17 1.57
N LEU A 18 4.96 -11.04 0.85
CA LEU A 18 5.01 -12.49 1.05
C LEU A 18 6.42 -13.06 0.80
N CYS A 19 7.15 -12.55 -0.20
CA CYS A 19 8.51 -12.98 -0.50
C CYS A 19 9.55 -12.54 0.56
N ARG A 20 9.24 -11.50 1.34
CA ARG A 20 10.09 -10.98 2.42
C ARG A 20 9.94 -11.73 3.75
N ILE A 21 8.93 -12.59 3.89
CA ILE A 21 8.74 -13.41 5.09
C ILE A 21 10.00 -14.29 5.29
N GLU A 22 10.62 -14.16 6.47
CA GLU A 22 11.81 -14.93 6.82
C GLU A 22 11.44 -16.29 7.45
N GLU A 23 10.47 -16.28 8.36
CA GLU A 23 9.97 -17.47 9.04
C GLU A 23 8.46 -17.57 8.81
N PHE A 24 8.04 -18.67 8.18
CA PHE A 24 6.63 -18.95 7.96
C PHE A 24 6.04 -19.55 9.25
N PRO A 25 5.03 -18.93 9.87
CA PRO A 25 4.40 -19.46 11.07
C PRO A 25 3.73 -20.81 10.81
N GLU A 26 3.68 -21.65 11.84
CA GLU A 26 3.02 -22.96 11.76
C GLU A 26 1.54 -22.81 11.39
N GLY A 27 1.08 -23.58 10.41
CA GLY A 27 -0.31 -23.58 9.96
C GLY A 27 -0.63 -22.60 8.82
N LEU A 28 0.31 -21.74 8.41
CA LEU A 28 0.10 -20.84 7.27
C LEU A 28 -0.02 -21.59 5.94
N LEU A 29 0.86 -22.58 5.72
CA LEU A 29 0.89 -23.43 4.53
C LEU A 29 0.67 -24.90 4.93
N PRO A 30 0.02 -25.73 4.08
CA PRO A 30 -0.54 -25.37 2.78
C PRO A 30 -1.78 -24.45 2.87
N HIS A 31 -1.95 -23.55 1.91
CA HIS A 31 -3.09 -22.63 1.86
C HIS A 31 -3.84 -22.72 0.53
N THR A 32 -5.17 -22.73 0.56
CA THR A 32 -5.97 -22.81 -0.68
C THR A 32 -5.97 -21.48 -1.42
N VAL A 33 -5.68 -21.50 -2.73
CA VAL A 33 -5.60 -20.31 -3.59
C VAL A 33 -6.18 -20.59 -4.97
N TYR A 34 -6.56 -19.53 -5.69
CA TYR A 34 -6.93 -19.62 -7.11
C TYR A 34 -5.90 -18.95 -8.02
N VAL A 35 -5.65 -19.59 -9.16
CA VAL A 35 -4.76 -19.12 -10.22
C VAL A 35 -5.58 -18.85 -11.47
N GLU A 36 -5.34 -17.70 -12.10
CA GLU A 36 -5.92 -17.39 -13.41
C GLU A 36 -5.07 -18.02 -14.52
N GLU A 37 -5.65 -18.92 -15.29
CA GLU A 37 -5.02 -19.62 -16.40
C GLU A 37 -5.78 -19.36 -17.70
N GLY A 38 -5.07 -19.40 -18.83
CA GLY A 38 -5.72 -19.30 -20.14
C GLY A 38 -6.59 -20.53 -20.39
N GLY A 39 -7.86 -20.33 -20.76
CA GLY A 39 -8.70 -21.41 -21.27
C GLY A 39 -8.13 -22.04 -22.53
N ASP A 40 -8.52 -23.28 -22.82
CA ASP A 40 -8.11 -23.98 -24.03
C ASP A 40 -8.63 -23.24 -25.28
N ASP A 41 -7.73 -22.95 -26.22
CA ASP A 41 -7.98 -22.19 -27.46
C ASP A 41 -8.99 -22.85 -28.40
N SER A 42 -9.49 -24.05 -28.04
CA SER A 42 -10.47 -24.83 -28.79
C SER A 42 -11.88 -24.21 -28.80
N GLN A 43 -12.18 -23.29 -27.88
CA GLN A 43 -13.29 -22.34 -28.01
C GLN A 43 -12.69 -20.95 -28.24
N GLU A 44 -12.98 -20.31 -29.37
CA GLU A 44 -12.55 -18.96 -29.78
C GLU A 44 -13.09 -17.82 -28.87
N CYS A 45 -13.13 -18.04 -27.56
CA CYS A 45 -13.35 -17.06 -26.53
C CYS A 45 -12.22 -17.27 -25.53
N GLY A 46 -11.19 -16.40 -25.57
CA GLY A 46 -10.05 -16.40 -24.64
C GLY A 46 -10.47 -16.12 -23.20
N ASN A 47 -11.25 -17.03 -22.63
CA ASN A 47 -11.83 -16.95 -21.30
C ASN A 47 -10.77 -17.43 -20.31
N SER A 48 -10.48 -16.59 -19.33
CA SER A 48 -9.68 -17.00 -18.18
C SER A 48 -10.40 -18.08 -17.38
N VAL A 49 -9.69 -19.16 -17.08
CA VAL A 49 -10.17 -20.25 -16.20
C VAL A 49 -9.48 -20.09 -14.86
N TYR A 50 -10.26 -20.11 -13.79
CA TYR A 50 -9.74 -20.03 -12.42
C TYR A 50 -9.60 -21.44 -11.85
N ASN A 51 -8.36 -21.86 -11.62
CA ASN A 51 -8.03 -23.18 -11.11
C ASN A 51 -7.63 -23.12 -9.63
N LEU A 52 -8.15 -24.08 -8.86
CA LEU A 52 -7.92 -24.19 -7.42
C LEU A 52 -6.63 -24.98 -7.15
N TYR A 53 -5.77 -24.44 -6.30
CA TYR A 53 -4.53 -25.08 -5.86
C TYR A 53 -4.32 -24.94 -4.35
N ASN A 54 -3.48 -25.80 -3.78
CA ASN A 54 -2.88 -25.61 -2.47
C ASN A 54 -1.49 -24.97 -2.67
N LEU A 55 -1.29 -23.76 -2.16
CA LEU A 55 0.02 -23.12 -2.05
C LEU A 55 0.82 -23.83 -0.96
N ILE A 56 1.85 -24.57 -1.34
CA ILE A 56 2.66 -25.39 -0.43
C ILE A 56 3.91 -24.63 0.04
N LYS A 57 4.48 -23.79 -0.83
CA LYS A 57 5.75 -23.11 -0.57
C LYS A 57 5.83 -21.79 -1.30
N ILE A 58 6.36 -20.77 -0.63
CA ILE A 58 6.73 -19.47 -1.21
C ILE A 58 8.25 -19.33 -1.11
N ARG A 59 8.89 -18.78 -2.15
CA ARG A 59 10.33 -18.52 -2.19
C ARG A 59 10.61 -17.02 -2.36
N LYS A 60 11.78 -16.59 -1.90
CA LYS A 60 12.21 -15.17 -1.93
C LYS A 60 12.35 -14.59 -3.34
N ASP A 61 12.47 -15.43 -4.36
CA ASP A 61 12.60 -15.03 -5.77
C ASP A 61 11.25 -14.83 -6.47
N GLY A 62 10.13 -14.96 -5.75
CA GLY A 62 8.78 -14.87 -6.31
C GLY A 62 8.24 -16.18 -6.88
N SER A 63 9.02 -17.26 -6.87
CA SER A 63 8.52 -18.60 -7.22
C SER A 63 7.76 -19.25 -6.06
N CYS A 64 6.81 -20.11 -6.40
CA CYS A 64 6.01 -20.87 -5.45
C CYS A 64 5.76 -22.30 -5.94
N ILE A 65 5.43 -23.19 -5.01
CA ILE A 65 4.99 -24.56 -5.31
C ILE A 65 3.50 -24.64 -5.06
N LEU A 66 2.75 -25.02 -6.09
CA LEU A 66 1.32 -25.27 -6.04
C LEU A 66 1.05 -26.76 -6.16
N GLU A 67 0.21 -27.31 -5.31
CA GLU A 67 -0.29 -28.68 -5.39
C GLU A 67 -1.74 -28.68 -5.86
N HIS A 68 -2.04 -29.46 -6.88
CA HIS A 68 -3.41 -29.62 -7.35
C HIS A 68 -4.20 -30.57 -6.42
N PRO A 69 -5.30 -30.13 -5.78
CA PRO A 69 -5.92 -30.81 -4.64
C PRO A 69 -6.51 -32.19 -4.98
N LYS A 70 -6.88 -32.44 -6.24
CA LYS A 70 -7.44 -33.73 -6.67
C LYS A 70 -6.38 -34.75 -7.07
N THR A 71 -5.23 -34.28 -7.56
CA THR A 71 -4.22 -35.14 -8.18
C THR A 71 -2.96 -35.25 -7.32
N GLY A 72 -2.78 -34.36 -6.33
CA GLY A 72 -1.56 -34.25 -5.53
C GLY A 72 -0.34 -33.85 -6.36
N LYS A 73 -0.55 -33.35 -7.60
CA LYS A 73 0.55 -32.97 -8.48
C LYS A 73 1.06 -31.59 -8.04
N GLU A 74 2.34 -31.55 -7.68
CA GLU A 74 3.05 -30.31 -7.43
C GLU A 74 3.60 -29.71 -8.74
N GLU A 75 3.53 -28.39 -8.85
CA GLU A 75 4.13 -27.63 -9.93
C GLU A 75 4.70 -26.31 -9.44
N GLU A 76 5.80 -25.89 -10.06
CA GLU A 76 6.43 -24.61 -9.80
C GLU A 76 5.78 -23.51 -10.66
N ARG A 77 5.38 -22.42 -10.01
CA ARG A 77 4.73 -21.26 -10.62
C ARG A 77 5.28 -19.96 -10.05
N GLN A 78 4.91 -18.85 -10.67
CA GLN A 78 5.19 -17.51 -10.14
C GLN A 78 4.03 -17.08 -9.24
N LEU A 79 4.36 -16.51 -8.07
CA LEU A 79 3.36 -16.09 -7.08
C LEU A 79 2.39 -15.05 -7.66
N ASN A 80 2.86 -14.22 -8.59
CA ASN A 80 2.05 -13.21 -9.31
C ASN A 80 1.00 -13.79 -10.27
N LYS A 81 0.89 -15.11 -10.39
CA LYS A 81 -0.18 -15.79 -11.14
C LYS A 81 -1.39 -16.12 -10.26
N ILE A 82 -1.20 -16.13 -8.94
CA ILE A 82 -2.29 -16.27 -7.99
C ILE A 82 -3.12 -14.99 -8.02
N ILE A 83 -4.44 -15.10 -7.97
CA ILE A 83 -5.34 -13.93 -7.95
C ILE A 83 -5.06 -13.08 -6.70
N THR A 84 -5.07 -11.75 -6.85
CA THR A 84 -4.79 -10.80 -5.76
C THR A 84 -5.57 -11.09 -4.49
N ASP A 85 -6.87 -11.35 -4.59
CA ASP A 85 -7.74 -11.61 -3.44
C ASP A 85 -7.24 -12.78 -2.57
N TRP A 86 -6.70 -13.82 -3.20
CA TRP A 86 -6.15 -14.97 -2.49
C TRP A 86 -4.77 -14.70 -1.91
N LEU A 87 -3.97 -13.82 -2.53
CA LEU A 87 -2.73 -13.35 -1.93
C LEU A 87 -3.00 -12.51 -0.67
N ILE A 88 -4.05 -11.67 -0.69
CA ILE A 88 -4.50 -10.91 0.48
C ILE A 88 -4.89 -11.87 1.61
N VAL A 89 -5.71 -12.88 1.34
CA VAL A 89 -6.11 -13.87 2.35
C VAL A 89 -4.89 -14.57 2.98
N VAL A 90 -3.90 -14.96 2.17
CA VAL A 90 -2.66 -15.56 2.69
C VAL A 90 -1.86 -14.58 3.55
N TRP A 91 -1.78 -13.31 3.13
CA TRP A 91 -1.09 -12.25 3.85
C TRP A 91 -1.76 -11.92 5.19
N ASP A 92 -3.07 -11.71 5.20
CA ASP A 92 -3.86 -11.45 6.41
C ASP A 92 -3.71 -12.60 7.40
N TYR A 93 -3.77 -13.84 6.92
CA TYR A 93 -3.59 -15.01 7.78
C TYR A 93 -2.17 -15.13 8.32
N TYR A 94 -1.15 -14.72 7.55
CA TYR A 94 0.22 -14.59 8.06
C TYR A 94 0.31 -13.55 9.19
N LEU A 95 -0.33 -12.39 9.03
CA LEU A 95 -0.36 -11.34 10.05
C LEU A 95 -1.01 -11.84 11.35
N ASP A 96 -2.16 -12.50 11.23
CA ASP A 96 -2.88 -13.12 12.36
C ASP A 96 -2.00 -14.13 13.11
N LEU A 97 -1.33 -15.03 12.38
CA LEU A 97 -0.50 -16.07 12.97
C LEU A 97 0.81 -15.54 13.56
N SER A 98 1.41 -14.51 12.94
CA SER A 98 2.66 -13.92 13.41
C SER A 98 2.47 -12.94 14.58
N GLY A 99 1.23 -12.54 14.88
CA GLY A 99 0.94 -11.46 15.82
C GLY A 99 1.44 -10.09 15.35
N THR A 100 1.82 -9.99 14.08
CA THR A 100 2.24 -8.75 13.43
C THR A 100 0.98 -8.02 12.96
N LYS A 101 0.90 -6.72 13.22
CA LYS A 101 -0.13 -5.89 12.59
C LYS A 101 0.39 -5.44 11.23
N GLU A 102 -0.50 -5.37 10.24
CA GLU A 102 -0.18 -4.62 9.03
C GLU A 102 0.28 -3.23 9.46
N PRO A 103 1.39 -2.69 8.91
CA PRO A 103 1.72 -1.31 9.16
C PRO A 103 0.50 -0.49 8.73
N GLU A 104 -0.09 0.24 9.68
CA GLU A 104 -1.13 1.22 9.36
C GLU A 104 -0.61 2.02 8.17
N PRO A 105 -1.42 2.19 7.11
CA PRO A 105 -0.97 3.01 6.00
C PRO A 105 -0.56 4.34 6.61
N THR A 106 0.71 4.70 6.50
CA THR A 106 1.13 6.07 6.73
C THR A 106 0.54 6.84 5.57
N GLU A 107 -0.77 7.09 5.60
CA GLU A 107 -1.42 8.06 4.76
C GLU A 107 -0.81 9.38 5.19
N LYS A 108 0.30 9.71 4.52
CA LYS A 108 0.92 11.00 4.69
C LYS A 108 0.04 11.97 3.94
N GLU A 109 -0.64 12.84 4.67
CA GLU A 109 -1.39 13.93 4.09
C GLU A 109 -0.46 15.12 3.89
N LEU A 110 -0.50 15.72 2.70
CA LEU A 110 0.21 16.96 2.45
C LEU A 110 -0.57 18.12 3.06
N ALA A 111 -0.02 18.74 4.10
CA ALA A 111 -0.60 19.90 4.76
C ALA A 111 0.20 21.17 4.47
N VAL A 112 -0.46 22.31 4.56
CA VAL A 112 0.11 23.66 4.43
C VAL A 112 0.17 24.29 5.81
N PHE A 113 1.36 24.72 6.23
CA PHE A 113 1.57 25.41 7.48
C PHE A 113 1.85 26.88 7.22
N LEU A 114 1.08 27.76 7.88
CA LEU A 114 1.27 29.21 7.90
C LEU A 114 1.88 29.59 9.26
N TYR A 115 3.11 30.06 9.25
CA TYR A 115 3.88 30.32 10.47
C TYR A 115 4.36 31.79 10.52
N PRO A 116 4.12 32.52 11.63
CA PRO A 116 4.33 33.96 11.70
C PRO A 116 5.78 34.38 11.48
N VAL A 117 6.00 35.37 10.60
CA VAL A 117 7.35 35.92 10.34
C VAL A 117 7.99 36.57 11.57
N GLU A 118 7.17 36.95 12.57
CA GLU A 118 7.62 37.55 13.82
C GLU A 118 8.21 36.53 14.80
N SER A 119 7.75 35.28 14.74
CA SER A 119 8.11 34.23 15.70
C SER A 119 9.03 33.16 15.12
N PHE A 120 9.11 33.07 13.79
CA PHE A 120 9.86 32.02 13.11
C PHE A 120 10.77 32.57 12.01
N GLU A 121 11.95 31.95 11.89
CA GLU A 121 12.79 32.16 10.71
C GLU A 121 12.16 31.53 9.48
N ARG A 122 12.38 32.14 8.31
CA ARG A 122 11.89 31.61 7.02
C ARG A 122 12.33 30.15 6.78
N ASN A 123 13.50 29.78 7.28
CA ASN A 123 14.12 28.47 7.16
C ASN A 123 13.96 27.60 8.43
N ALA A 124 12.95 27.87 9.26
CA ALA A 124 12.54 26.95 10.33
C ALA A 124 12.38 25.52 9.80
N THR A 125 12.75 24.57 10.63
CA THR A 125 12.66 23.12 10.35
C THR A 125 11.21 22.65 10.41
N ASP A 126 10.92 21.50 9.79
CA ASP A 126 9.58 20.92 9.83
C ASP A 126 9.17 20.60 11.27
N GLU A 127 10.11 20.15 12.11
CA GLU A 127 9.88 19.88 13.53
C GLU A 127 9.49 21.13 14.32
N GLU A 128 10.16 22.27 14.08
CA GLU A 128 9.83 23.55 14.72
C GLU A 128 8.45 24.06 14.30
N ILE A 129 8.12 23.93 13.01
CA ILE A 129 6.83 24.35 12.46
C ILE A 129 5.70 23.48 13.01
N ILE A 130 5.90 22.16 13.07
CA ILE A 130 4.93 21.21 13.64
C ILE A 130 4.73 21.48 15.13
N SER A 131 5.80 21.70 15.89
CA SER A 131 5.68 22.07 17.31
C SER A 131 4.90 23.38 17.50
N GLY A 132 5.08 24.35 16.62
CA GLY A 132 4.30 25.59 16.62
C GLY A 132 2.83 25.37 16.29
N TRP A 133 2.50 24.33 15.53
CA TRP A 133 1.10 23.98 15.29
C TRP A 133 0.48 23.34 16.54
N GLU A 134 1.21 22.46 17.22
CA GLU A 134 0.77 21.81 18.46
C GLU A 134 0.52 22.81 19.60
N ASP A 135 1.31 23.89 19.66
CA ASP A 135 1.15 24.96 20.65
C ASP A 135 0.15 26.07 20.24
N GLY A 136 -0.35 26.01 19.00
CA GLY A 136 -1.34 26.93 18.44
C GLY A 136 -0.77 28.24 17.87
N SER A 137 0.55 28.38 17.76
CA SER A 137 1.22 29.53 17.13
C SER A 137 1.32 29.46 15.60
N VAL A 138 1.08 28.28 15.00
CA VAL A 138 1.11 28.01 13.56
C VAL A 138 -0.24 27.47 13.10
N GLU A 139 -0.73 27.96 11.97
CA GLU A 139 -1.96 27.48 11.36
C GLU A 139 -1.68 26.34 10.38
N LYS A 140 -2.50 25.29 10.40
CA LYS A 140 -2.44 24.14 9.49
C LYS A 140 -3.70 24.12 8.61
N LEU A 141 -3.50 24.09 7.30
CA LEU A 141 -4.54 24.03 6.28
C LEU A 141 -4.28 22.86 5.33
N THR A 142 -5.30 22.42 4.61
CA THR A 142 -5.14 21.61 3.40
C THR A 142 -4.71 22.48 2.21
N PRO A 143 -4.11 21.90 1.15
CA PRO A 143 -3.79 22.65 -0.06
C PRO A 143 -4.99 23.35 -0.70
N ASP A 144 -6.18 22.75 -0.60
CA ASP A 144 -7.42 23.32 -1.15
C ASP A 144 -7.92 24.50 -0.31
N GLU A 145 -7.86 24.40 1.02
CA GLU A 145 -8.20 25.52 1.92
C GLU A 145 -7.24 26.70 1.72
N PHE A 146 -5.94 26.43 1.62
CA PHE A 146 -4.95 27.46 1.33
C PHE A 146 -5.21 28.11 -0.04
N ALA A 147 -5.50 27.34 -1.08
CA ALA A 147 -5.82 27.88 -2.39
C ALA A 147 -7.09 28.75 -2.37
N ALA A 148 -8.13 28.32 -1.64
CA ALA A 148 -9.35 29.11 -1.46
C ALA A 148 -9.04 30.43 -0.75
N MET A 149 -8.30 30.41 0.36
CA MET A 149 -7.87 31.60 1.10
C MET A 149 -7.14 32.60 0.19
N ILE A 150 -6.16 32.13 -0.59
CA ILE A 150 -5.41 33.01 -1.50
C ILE A 150 -6.29 33.60 -2.62
N ASN A 151 -7.24 32.83 -3.15
CA ASN A 151 -8.12 33.27 -4.22
C ASN A 151 -9.20 34.24 -3.74
N ASP A 152 -9.73 34.04 -2.54
CA ASP A 152 -10.86 34.80 -2.00
C ASP A 152 -10.41 36.07 -1.27
N GLU A 153 -9.32 36.00 -0.50
CA GLU A 153 -8.84 37.11 0.35
C GLU A 153 -7.62 37.86 -0.22
N GLY A 154 -6.95 37.25 -1.21
CA GLY A 154 -5.73 37.78 -1.81
C GLY A 154 -4.47 37.53 -0.94
N PHE A 155 -3.35 37.24 -1.59
CA PHE A 155 -2.08 36.84 -0.93
C PHE A 155 -1.41 37.94 -0.06
N ASN A 156 -1.97 39.14 0.06
CA ASN A 156 -1.23 40.34 0.48
C ASN A 156 -1.48 40.80 1.94
N GLY A 157 -2.05 39.94 2.80
CA GLY A 157 -2.41 40.29 4.19
C GLY A 157 -1.70 39.49 5.29
N SER A 158 -1.22 38.28 5.00
CA SER A 158 -0.66 37.36 6.01
C SER A 158 0.84 37.61 6.19
N ALA A 159 1.25 38.07 7.37
CA ALA A 159 2.64 38.16 7.78
C ALA A 159 3.18 36.77 8.17
N ASP A 160 2.98 35.80 7.28
CA ASP A 160 3.28 34.39 7.52
C ASP A 160 4.18 33.84 6.42
N TRP A 161 5.10 32.98 6.83
CA TRP A 161 5.78 32.07 5.93
C TRP A 161 4.89 30.86 5.63
N VAL A 162 5.14 30.19 4.50
CA VAL A 162 4.34 29.04 4.05
C VAL A 162 5.24 27.84 3.83
N ARG A 163 4.87 26.68 4.39
CA ARG A 163 5.54 25.38 4.18
C ARG A 163 4.52 24.30 3.85
N PHE A 164 4.85 23.43 2.90
CA PHE A 164 4.11 22.20 2.65
C PHE A 164 4.87 21.05 3.29
N ILE A 165 4.20 20.28 4.16
CA ILE A 165 4.81 19.16 4.90
C ILE A 165 3.90 17.94 4.76
N GLU A 166 4.49 16.78 4.47
CA GLU A 166 3.80 15.49 4.54
C GLU A 166 3.69 15.06 6.00
N THR A 167 2.49 15.09 6.57
CA THR A 167 2.23 14.67 7.96
C THR A 167 1.51 13.34 8.00
N GLU A 168 1.83 12.49 8.97
CA GLU A 168 1.02 11.30 9.27
C GLU A 168 -0.37 11.75 9.77
N VAL A 169 -1.42 11.04 9.33
CA VAL A 169 -2.83 11.29 9.72
C VAL A 169 -3.09 10.79 11.14
#